data_AF-A0A4Q5YVD7-F1
#
_entry.id   AF-A0A4Q5YVD7-F1
#
_cell.length_a   1.000
_cell.length_b   1.000
_cell.length_c   1.000
_cell.angle_alpha   90.00
_cell.angle_beta   90.00
_cell.angle_gamma   90.00
#
_symmetry.space_group_name_H-M   'P 1'
#
loop_
_entity.id
_entity.type
_entity.pdbx_description
1 polymer ?
#
loop_
_entity_poly.entity_id
_entity_poly.type
_entity_poly.pdbx_seq_one_letter_code
_entity_poly.pdbx_strand_id
1 'polypeptide(L)'
;MNKLFPILLLALLSQACSKDSAGSNDNEVPLVSILTPTAGQQFAAGQTISITGQLSDNNKLSEVHVHISNVQTGALLIDIHRYPDAVSYTLAESFSAAAGIN
;
A
#
# COMPACT_ATOMS: atom_id res chain seq x y z
N MET A 1 -56.93 -12.94 -24.41
CA MET A 1 -55.67 -13.64 -24.08
C MET A 1 -54.54 -13.05 -24.91
N ASN A 2 -53.93 -11.96 -24.41
CA ASN A 2 -52.82 -11.28 -25.08
C ASN A 2 -51.50 -11.85 -24.54
N LYS A 3 -50.89 -12.81 -25.26
CA LYS A 3 -49.62 -13.47 -24.86
C LYS A 3 -48.40 -12.58 -25.13
N LEU A 4 -48.50 -11.30 -24.80
CA LEU A 4 -47.43 -10.31 -25.02
C LEU A 4 -46.65 -9.99 -23.73
N PHE A 5 -46.69 -10.88 -22.73
CA PHE A 5 -46.05 -10.68 -21.43
C PHE A 5 -44.76 -11.49 -21.15
N PRO A 6 -44.37 -12.57 -21.88
CA PRO A 6 -43.15 -13.30 -21.51
C PRO A 6 -41.88 -12.81 -22.22
N ILE A 7 -41.97 -11.83 -23.14
CA ILE A 7 -40.81 -11.40 -23.94
C ILE A 7 -40.07 -10.22 -23.27
N LEU A 8 -40.76 -9.38 -22.50
CA LEU A 8 -40.14 -8.21 -21.86
C LEU A 8 -39.27 -8.57 -20.64
N LEU A 9 -39.52 -9.71 -19.98
CA LEU A 9 -38.75 -10.16 -18.82
C LEU A 9 -37.42 -10.85 -19.20
N LEU A 10 -37.27 -11.30 -20.45
CA LEU A 10 -36.05 -11.96 -20.94
C LEU A 10 -34.98 -10.95 -21.42
N ALA A 11 -35.34 -9.68 -21.62
CA ALA A 11 -34.42 -8.62 -22.04
C ALA A 11 -33.63 -7.98 -20.88
N LEU A 12 -33.93 -8.34 -19.62
CA LEU A 12 -33.32 -7.75 -18.42
C LEU A 12 -32.13 -8.56 -17.85
N LEU A 13 -31.79 -9.71 -18.45
CA LEU A 13 -30.71 -10.58 -17.96
C LEU A 13 -29.37 -10.40 -18.70
N SER A 14 -29.29 -9.50 -19.68
CA SER A 14 -28.07 -9.27 -20.47
C SER A 14 -27.21 -8.11 -19.99
N GLN A 15 -27.48 -7.54 -18.81
CA GLN A 15 -26.51 -6.66 -18.14
C GLN A 15 -25.42 -7.52 -17.51
N ALA A 16 -24.70 -8.26 -18.36
CA ALA A 16 -23.42 -8.86 -18.02
C ALA A 16 -22.52 -7.72 -17.56
N CYS A 17 -21.99 -7.82 -16.34
CA CYS A 17 -21.06 -6.85 -15.80
C CYS A 17 -19.96 -6.58 -16.83
N SER A 18 -19.94 -5.39 -17.43
CA SER A 18 -18.76 -4.90 -18.12
C SER A 18 -17.73 -4.66 -17.03
N LYS A 19 -16.85 -5.64 -16.79
CA LYS A 19 -15.57 -5.32 -16.15
C LYS A 19 -14.91 -4.35 -17.12
N ASP A 20 -14.92 -3.06 -16.78
CA ASP A 20 -14.27 -2.04 -17.59
C ASP A 20 -12.81 -2.46 -17.75
N SER A 21 -12.51 -3.02 -18.92
CA SER A 21 -11.19 -3.51 -19.26
C SER A 21 -10.44 -2.34 -19.88
N ALA A 22 -10.19 -1.32 -19.06
CA ALA A 22 -9.50 -0.12 -19.49
C ALA A 22 -8.72 0.51 -18.33
N GLY A 23 -8.05 -0.31 -17.53
CA GLY A 23 -6.82 0.12 -16.89
C GLY A 23 -5.70 -0.15 -17.87
N SER A 24 -4.95 0.88 -18.26
CA SER A 24 -3.58 0.71 -18.73
C SER A 24 -2.93 -0.42 -17.91
N ASN A 25 -2.37 -1.45 -18.56
CA ASN A 25 -1.49 -2.35 -17.84
C ASN A 25 -0.29 -1.51 -17.44
N ASP A 26 -0.39 -0.88 -16.28
CA ASP A 26 0.68 -0.12 -15.71
C ASP A 26 1.75 -1.09 -15.25
N ASN A 27 2.97 -0.82 -15.68
CA ASN A 27 4.16 -1.61 -15.42
C ASN A 27 5.29 -0.72 -14.87
N GLU A 28 5.02 0.55 -14.61
CA GLU A 28 5.99 1.41 -13.95
C GLU A 28 6.03 1.04 -12.46
N VAL A 29 7.23 1.02 -11.88
CA VAL A 29 7.37 0.67 -10.46
C VAL A 29 7.22 1.94 -9.61
N PRO A 30 6.66 1.82 -8.40
CA PRO A 30 6.60 2.94 -7.47
C PRO A 30 7.98 3.49 -7.13
N LEU A 31 8.07 4.80 -6.97
CA LEU A 31 9.21 5.49 -6.38
C LEU A 31 9.05 5.57 -4.87
N VAL A 32 10.10 5.22 -4.13
CA VAL A 32 10.16 5.31 -2.66
C VAL A 32 11.37 6.14 -2.26
N SER A 33 11.15 7.20 -1.48
CA SER A 33 12.21 8.03 -0.89
C SER A 33 12.06 8.07 0.62
N ILE A 34 13.02 7.49 1.35
CA ILE A 34 13.10 7.58 2.80
C ILE A 34 13.92 8.81 3.16
N LEU A 35 13.34 9.71 3.95
CA LEU A 35 13.96 10.95 4.42
C LEU A 35 14.63 10.75 5.78
N THR A 36 13.99 9.99 6.67
CA THR A 36 14.55 9.61 7.97
C THR A 36 14.16 8.17 8.30
N PRO A 37 15.01 7.41 9.01
CA PRO A 37 16.39 7.75 9.39
C PRO A 37 17.35 7.72 8.20
N THR A 38 18.55 8.31 8.35
CA THR A 38 19.63 8.12 7.37
C THR A 38 20.38 6.82 7.62
N ALA A 39 21.01 6.26 6.58
CA ALA A 39 21.76 5.02 6.70
C ALA A 39 22.89 5.15 7.73
N GLY A 40 22.94 4.21 8.68
CA GLY A 40 23.94 4.18 9.76
C GLY A 40 23.66 5.16 10.91
N GLN A 41 22.52 5.85 10.92
CA GLN A 41 22.11 6.67 12.06
C GLN A 41 21.94 5.80 13.31
N GLN A 42 22.57 6.22 14.41
CA GLN A 42 22.52 5.51 15.69
C GLN A 42 21.49 6.17 16.63
N PHE A 43 20.80 5.33 17.40
CA PHE A 43 19.80 5.76 18.38
C PHE A 43 20.12 5.11 19.73
N ALA A 44 19.94 5.88 20.82
CA ALA A 44 20.01 5.30 22.15
C ALA A 44 18.74 4.47 22.44
N ALA A 45 18.87 3.45 23.28
CA ALA A 45 17.71 2.69 23.75
C ALA A 45 16.68 3.62 24.41
N GLY A 46 15.41 3.40 24.10
CA GLY A 46 14.28 4.23 24.56
C GLY A 46 14.02 5.47 23.70
N GLN A 47 14.88 5.80 22.74
CA GLN A 47 14.63 6.93 21.84
C GLN A 47 13.53 6.58 20.82
N THR A 48 12.62 7.52 20.58
CA THR A 48 11.69 7.43 19.47
C THR A 48 12.40 7.75 18.15
N ILE A 49 12.37 6.80 17.23
CA ILE A 49 12.84 6.90 15.85
C ILE A 49 11.67 7.33 14.98
N SER A 50 11.84 8.41 14.24
CA SER A 50 10.89 8.87 13.23
C SER A 50 11.26 8.31 11.86
N ILE A 51 10.32 7.62 11.22
CA ILE A 51 10.45 7.02 9.90
C ILE A 51 9.59 7.83 8.95
N THR A 52 10.25 8.65 8.13
CA THR A 52 9.57 9.56 7.21
C THR A 52 10.03 9.34 5.79
N GLY A 53 9.13 9.58 4.84
CA GLY A 53 9.41 9.36 3.43
C GLY A 53 8.29 9.82 2.51
N GLN A 54 8.62 9.90 1.22
CA GLN A 54 7.68 10.22 0.15
C GLN A 54 7.63 9.06 -0.84
N LEU A 55 6.43 8.59 -1.12
CA LEU A 55 6.16 7.52 -2.07
C LEU A 55 5.27 8.05 -3.19
N SER A 56 5.49 7.58 -4.41
CA SER A 56 4.67 7.95 -5.57
C SER A 56 4.66 6.87 -6.63
N ASP A 57 3.59 6.82 -7.40
CA ASP A 57 3.41 5.94 -8.55
C ASP A 57 2.62 6.69 -9.64
N ASN A 58 2.83 6.33 -10.91
CA ASN A 58 2.15 6.99 -12.04
C ASN A 58 0.64 6.66 -12.10
N ASN A 59 0.22 5.56 -11.49
CA ASN A 59 -1.15 5.07 -11.49
C ASN A 59 -1.72 5.02 -10.07
N LYS A 60 -1.17 4.17 -9.19
CA LYS A 60 -1.55 4.12 -7.77
C LYS A 60 -0.64 3.27 -6.89
N LEU A 61 -0.49 3.73 -5.66
CA LEU A 61 0.01 2.95 -4.54
C LEU A 61 -1.14 2.13 -3.94
N SER A 62 -1.19 0.83 -4.25
CA SER A 62 -2.21 -0.07 -3.68
C SER A 62 -1.91 -0.44 -2.22
N GLU A 63 -0.62 -0.59 -1.89
CA GLU A 63 -0.16 -0.92 -0.55
C GLU A 63 1.20 -0.26 -0.29
N VAL A 64 1.39 0.21 0.95
CA VAL A 64 2.66 0.63 1.51
C VAL A 64 2.94 -0.26 2.70
N HIS A 65 4.07 -0.97 2.63
CA HIS A 65 4.50 -1.93 3.62
C HIS A 65 5.80 -1.46 4.27
N VAL A 66 5.81 -1.27 5.58
CA VAL A 66 7.00 -0.90 6.35
C VAL A 66 7.42 -2.05 7.24
N HIS A 67 8.64 -2.53 7.00
CA HIS A 67 9.31 -3.51 7.84
C HIS A 67 10.45 -2.85 8.62
N ILE A 68 10.50 -3.13 9.92
CA ILE A 68 11.70 -2.88 10.74
C ILE A 68 12.16 -4.24 11.25
N SER A 69 13.42 -4.58 10.98
CA SER A 69 14.03 -5.82 11.41
C SER A 69 15.33 -5.57 12.14
N ASN A 70 15.68 -6.50 13.03
CA ASN A 70 17.01 -6.58 13.61
C ASN A 70 17.90 -7.37 12.65
N VAL A 71 18.95 -6.74 12.13
CA VAL A 71 19.80 -7.34 11.08
C VAL A 71 20.74 -8.41 11.63
N GLN A 72 21.00 -8.44 12.95
CA GLN A 72 21.81 -9.49 13.58
C GLN A 72 21.04 -10.78 13.81
N THR A 73 19.79 -10.68 14.26
CA THR A 73 18.95 -11.83 14.65
C THR A 73 17.95 -12.22 13.57
N GLY A 74 17.69 -11.35 12.60
CA GLY A 74 16.62 -11.49 11.60
C GLY A 74 15.22 -11.29 12.17
N ALA A 75 15.08 -10.90 13.44
CA ALA A 75 13.78 -10.71 14.07
C ALA A 75 13.01 -9.56 13.42
N LEU A 76 11.76 -9.79 13.03
CA LEU A 76 10.81 -8.75 12.65
C LEU A 76 10.36 -8.00 13.90
N LEU A 77 10.57 -6.69 13.92
CA LEU A 77 10.28 -5.82 15.06
C LEU A 77 8.98 -5.07 14.84
N ILE A 78 8.78 -4.58 13.61
CA ILE A 78 7.57 -3.86 13.20
C ILE A 78 7.18 -4.30 11.81
N ASP A 79 5.87 -4.45 11.66
CA ASP A 79 5.15 -4.74 10.43
C ASP A 79 3.96 -3.78 10.32
N ILE A 80 3.97 -2.94 9.28
CA ILE A 80 2.92 -1.94 9.07
C ILE A 80 2.43 -2.00 7.64
N HIS A 81 1.13 -2.20 7.47
CA HIS A 81 0.44 -2.06 6.19
C HIS A 81 -0.39 -0.76 6.15
N ARG A 82 -0.34 -0.08 5.02
CA ARG A 82 -1.18 1.07 4.67
C ARG A 82 -1.71 0.87 3.27
N TYR A 83 -2.97 1.21 3.04
CA TYR A 83 -3.65 1.03 1.75
C TYR A 83 -4.14 2.39 1.25
N PRO A 84 -3.23 3.24 0.74
CA PRO A 84 -3.59 4.62 0.42
C PRO A 84 -4.51 4.77 -0.80
N ASP A 85 -4.49 3.81 -1.74
CA ASP A 85 -5.24 3.85 -3.01
C ASP A 85 -5.12 5.21 -3.71
N ALA A 86 -3.89 5.76 -3.73
CA ALA A 86 -3.56 7.09 -4.20
C ALA A 86 -2.24 7.08 -4.97
N VAL A 87 -2.04 8.05 -5.87
CA VAL A 87 -0.80 8.23 -6.65
C VAL A 87 0.41 8.65 -5.80
N SER A 88 0.19 9.12 -4.58
CA SER A 88 1.25 9.53 -3.67
C SER A 88 0.88 9.25 -2.21
N TYR A 89 1.91 9.06 -1.39
CA TYR A 89 1.77 8.81 0.04
C TYR A 89 2.94 9.41 0.82
N THR A 90 2.64 10.14 1.89
CA THR A 90 3.63 10.61 2.86
C THR A 90 3.71 9.59 3.99
N LEU A 91 4.86 8.93 4.09
CA LEU A 91 5.18 8.04 5.18
C LEU A 91 5.53 8.86 6.42
N ALA A 92 4.85 8.58 7.53
CA ALA A 92 5.10 9.19 8.82
C ALA A 92 4.79 8.17 9.93
N GLU A 93 5.75 7.29 10.20
CA GLU A 93 5.65 6.26 11.23
C GLU A 93 6.69 6.52 12.32
N SER A 94 6.50 5.93 13.50
CA SER A 94 7.47 6.03 14.58
C SER A 94 7.62 4.73 15.35
N PHE A 95 8.81 4.52 15.90
CA PHE A 95 9.17 3.32 16.64
C PHE A 95 10.07 3.67 17.83
N SER A 96 9.91 3.00 18.96
CA SER A 96 10.85 3.14 20.08
C SER A 96 12.03 2.19 19.93
N ALA A 97 13.24 2.73 19.83
CA ALA A 97 14.46 1.92 19.86
C ALA A 97 14.52 1.10 21.16
N ALA A 98 14.89 -0.18 21.07
CA ALA A 98 15.21 -1.01 22.23
C ALA A 98 16.71 -1.35 22.22
N ALA A 99 17.26 -1.66 23.40
CA ALA A 99 18.65 -2.07 23.52
C ALA A 99 18.92 -3.35 22.71
N GLY A 100 20.03 -3.40 21.97
CA GLY A 100 20.41 -4.56 21.16
C GLY A 100 19.65 -4.71 19.84
N ILE A 101 18.90 -3.69 19.41
CA ILE A 101 18.37 -3.59 18.06
C ILE A 101 19.45 -2.96 17.17
N ASN A 102 20.20 -3.80 16.46
CA ASN A 102 21.05 -3.41 15.34
C ASN A 102 20.48 -4.02 14.06
#